data_AF-A0A1V4RHG6-F1
#
_entry.id   AF-A0A1V4RHG6-F1
#
_cell.length_a   1.000
_cell.length_b   1.000
_cell.length_c   1.000
_cell.angle_alpha   90.00
_cell.angle_beta   90.00
_cell.angle_gamma   90.00
#
_symmetry.space_group_name_H-M   'P 1'
#
loop_
_entity.id
_entity.type
_entity.pdbx_description
1 polymer ?
#
loop_
_entity_poly.entity_id
_entity_poly.type
_entity_poly.pdbx_seq_one_letter_code
_entity_poly.pdbx_strand_id
1 'polypeptide(L)'
;MTVAVVACDLVGLSSDLVQQARQLIEKSTGIKGENVLISATHTHSGPAVLGLLGPKVDESYLEILAQKIAGAVYMAQNNLQKVSIGVGRGTVEGISFNRRIRMKDGSIRMNWEGLPEAEIEGPAGPIDPEVGVVRIDDKEGNPIAFLINFACHAAVLTGDNLLISADYPGYTTRMVEQICPVRWGLSDGGYPGTVALFTNGAEGNINHIDVHNPLQTLRIRGFKEAERIGRILGGEVVKVIERIKPEELAKVRSVSQKIELPSFSWLMGCQRRYMPGSS
;
A
#
# COMPACT_ATOMS: atom_id res chain seq x y z
N MET A 1 3.11 13.45 -23.48
CA MET A 1 3.87 13.02 -22.30
C MET A 1 3.21 11.77 -21.76
N THR A 2 3.98 10.78 -21.33
CA THR A 2 3.49 9.52 -20.78
C THR A 2 3.95 9.40 -19.34
N VAL A 3 3.07 8.95 -18.45
CA VAL A 3 3.37 8.64 -17.04
C VAL A 3 3.09 7.17 -16.78
N ALA A 4 3.76 6.59 -15.79
CA ALA A 4 3.48 5.24 -15.32
C ALA A 4 3.38 5.23 -13.79
N VAL A 5 2.42 4.45 -13.27
CA VAL A 5 2.27 4.17 -11.85
C VAL A 5 2.37 2.66 -11.67
N VAL A 6 3.23 2.24 -10.74
CA VAL A 6 3.43 0.84 -10.40
C VAL A 6 3.26 0.69 -8.89
N ALA A 7 2.47 -0.30 -8.47
CA ALA A 7 2.37 -0.72 -7.08
C ALA A 7 3.03 -2.09 -6.93
N CYS A 8 3.88 -2.24 -5.92
CA CYS A 8 4.60 -3.47 -5.61
C CYS A 8 4.15 -4.00 -4.25
N ASP A 9 3.81 -5.29 -4.18
CA ASP A 9 3.52 -5.97 -2.93
C ASP A 9 4.81 -6.29 -2.15
N LEU A 10 5.39 -5.25 -1.57
CA LEU A 10 6.64 -5.26 -0.82
C LEU A 10 6.53 -4.37 0.41
N VAL A 11 7.44 -4.56 1.37
CA VAL A 11 7.56 -3.69 2.55
C VAL A 11 8.06 -2.29 2.18
N GLY A 12 8.77 -2.14 1.07
CA GLY A 12 9.31 -0.85 0.65
C GLY A 12 10.22 -1.02 -0.54
N LEU A 13 10.82 0.08 -0.99
CA LEU A 13 11.68 0.11 -2.17
C LEU A 13 12.94 0.92 -1.84
N SER A 14 14.12 0.35 -2.09
CA SER A 14 15.37 1.09 -1.96
C SER A 14 15.53 2.09 -3.12
N SER A 15 16.30 3.15 -2.90
CA SER A 15 16.61 4.13 -3.96
C SER A 15 17.24 3.46 -5.17
N ASP A 16 18.14 2.51 -4.94
CA ASP A 16 18.88 1.81 -6.01
C ASP A 16 17.95 0.93 -6.84
N LEU A 17 17.05 0.18 -6.20
CA LEU A 17 16.04 -0.62 -6.88
C LEU A 17 15.12 0.27 -7.74
N VAL A 18 14.64 1.39 -7.20
CA VAL A 18 13.80 2.34 -7.93
C VAL A 18 14.53 2.93 -9.13
N GLN A 19 15.81 3.31 -8.96
CA GLN A 19 16.61 3.86 -10.05
C GLN A 19 16.86 2.82 -11.15
N GLN A 20 17.22 1.59 -10.78
CA GLN A 20 17.44 0.50 -11.72
C GLN A 20 16.16 0.18 -12.51
N ALA A 21 15.02 0.06 -11.83
CA ALA A 21 13.73 -0.18 -12.48
C ALA A 21 13.35 0.97 -13.44
N ARG A 22 13.54 2.23 -13.04
CA ARG A 22 13.29 3.41 -13.91
C ARG A 22 14.17 3.40 -15.16
N GLN A 23 15.45 3.07 -15.05
CA GLN A 23 16.36 2.96 -16.19
C GLN A 23 15.92 1.86 -17.16
N LEU A 24 15.51 0.70 -16.64
CA LEU A 24 15.00 -0.41 -17.45
C LEU A 24 13.69 -0.05 -18.15
N ILE A 25 12.77 0.65 -17.46
CA ILE A 25 11.52 1.16 -18.04
C ILE A 25 11.82 2.13 -19.17
N GLU A 26 12.68 3.14 -18.94
CA GLU A 26 13.00 4.14 -19.94
C GLU A 26 13.63 3.50 -21.17
N LYS A 27 14.54 2.54 -20.98
CA LYS A 27 15.17 1.78 -22.06
C LYS A 27 14.16 0.95 -22.87
N SER A 28 13.20 0.29 -22.22
CA SER A 28 12.27 -0.63 -22.91
C SER A 28 11.01 0.05 -23.46
N THR A 29 10.63 1.21 -22.92
CA THR A 29 9.36 1.87 -23.24
C THR A 29 9.51 3.28 -23.80
N GLY A 30 10.62 3.96 -23.54
CA GLY A 30 10.81 5.40 -23.81
C GLY A 30 10.12 6.32 -22.81
N ILE A 31 9.42 5.79 -21.78
CA ILE A 31 8.87 6.59 -20.68
C ILE A 31 10.03 7.04 -19.80
N LYS A 32 10.29 8.34 -19.74
CA LYS A 32 11.33 8.90 -18.88
C LYS A 32 11.16 8.43 -17.44
N GLY A 33 12.24 8.02 -16.79
CA GLY A 33 12.21 7.52 -15.40
C GLY A 33 11.60 8.52 -14.41
N GLU A 34 11.74 9.83 -14.65
CA GLU A 34 11.13 10.90 -13.86
C GLU A 34 9.59 10.94 -13.91
N ASN A 35 8.98 10.31 -14.91
CA ASN A 35 7.53 10.20 -15.08
C ASN A 35 6.96 8.88 -14.52
N VAL A 36 7.78 8.09 -13.84
CA VAL A 36 7.40 6.79 -13.28
C VAL A 36 7.33 6.87 -11.75
N LEU A 37 6.14 6.67 -11.20
CA LEU A 37 5.92 6.43 -9.78
C LEU A 37 5.97 4.93 -9.49
N ILE A 38 6.84 4.50 -8.57
CA ILE A 38 6.91 3.12 -8.09
C ILE A 38 6.63 3.16 -6.58
N SER A 39 5.54 2.54 -6.16
CA SER A 39 5.07 2.49 -4.77
C SER A 39 5.14 1.08 -4.23
N ALA A 40 5.30 0.95 -2.92
CA ALA A 40 5.10 -0.31 -2.21
C ALA A 40 3.74 -0.28 -1.47
N THR A 41 3.07 -1.42 -1.34
CA THR A 41 1.88 -1.56 -0.48
C THR A 41 2.24 -1.67 1.01
N HIS A 42 3.54 -1.74 1.32
CA HIS A 42 4.09 -1.86 2.67
C HIS A 42 3.71 -3.18 3.36
N THR A 43 3.46 -4.25 2.59
CA THR A 43 3.26 -5.59 3.17
C THR A 43 4.54 -6.07 3.87
N HIS A 44 4.39 -6.51 5.12
CA HIS A 44 5.45 -7.15 5.90
C HIS A 44 5.60 -8.65 5.62
N SER A 45 4.83 -9.19 4.68
CA SER A 45 4.88 -10.60 4.26
C SER A 45 5.45 -10.78 2.84
N GLY A 46 6.32 -9.88 2.40
CA GLY A 46 7.07 -9.99 1.14
C GLY A 46 8.52 -10.44 1.36
N PRO A 47 9.26 -10.79 0.28
CA PRO A 47 10.70 -11.00 0.35
C PRO A 47 11.45 -9.77 0.86
N ALA A 48 12.62 -9.99 1.48
CA ALA A 48 13.43 -8.89 2.00
C ALA A 48 14.08 -8.10 0.85
N VAL A 49 13.81 -6.79 0.81
CA VAL A 49 14.30 -5.88 -0.24
C VAL A 49 15.04 -4.65 0.28
N LEU A 50 15.04 -4.41 1.59
CA LEU A 50 15.66 -3.22 2.20
C LEU A 50 16.88 -3.53 3.09
N GLY A 51 17.12 -4.79 3.46
CA GLY A 51 18.20 -5.16 4.38
C GLY A 51 18.05 -4.59 5.79
N LEU A 52 16.83 -4.20 6.18
CA LEU A 52 16.52 -3.64 7.49
C LEU A 52 16.03 -4.74 8.44
N LEU A 53 16.40 -4.62 9.72
CA LEU A 53 15.87 -5.45 10.83
C LEU A 53 16.20 -6.95 10.75
N GLY A 54 17.28 -7.34 10.08
CA GLY A 54 17.84 -8.69 10.16
C GLY A 54 17.82 -9.57 8.89
N PRO A 55 16.76 -9.59 8.05
CA PRO A 55 16.76 -10.46 6.88
C PRO A 55 17.77 -10.00 5.84
N LYS A 56 18.58 -10.96 5.36
CA LYS A 56 19.51 -10.74 4.27
C LYS A 56 18.74 -10.55 2.97
N VAL A 57 19.12 -9.53 2.21
CA VAL A 57 18.61 -9.32 0.86
C VAL A 57 19.30 -10.30 -0.09
N ASP A 58 18.50 -10.92 -0.95
CA ASP A 58 19.00 -11.68 -2.10
C ASP A 58 19.13 -10.72 -3.29
N GLU A 59 20.36 -10.40 -3.68
CA GLU A 59 20.63 -9.48 -4.79
C GLU A 59 20.08 -10.01 -6.13
N SER A 60 20.07 -11.34 -6.32
CA SER A 60 19.50 -11.93 -7.54
C SER A 60 17.99 -11.71 -7.62
N TYR A 61 17.31 -11.69 -6.47
CA TYR A 61 15.91 -11.33 -6.40
C TYR A 61 15.68 -9.85 -6.76
N LEU A 62 16.53 -8.93 -6.29
CA LEU A 62 16.42 -7.51 -6.64
C LEU A 62 16.60 -7.27 -8.15
N GLU A 63 17.56 -7.92 -8.78
CA GLU A 63 17.78 -7.83 -10.23
C GLU A 63 16.54 -8.32 -11.02
N ILE A 64 15.98 -9.47 -10.62
CA ILE A 64 14.75 -10.00 -11.23
C ILE A 64 13.58 -9.06 -10.98
N LEU A 65 13.46 -8.52 -9.77
CA LEU A 65 12.38 -7.62 -9.38
C LEU A 65 12.39 -6.34 -10.22
N ALA A 66 13.55 -5.71 -10.43
CA ALA A 66 13.69 -4.55 -11.31
C ALA A 66 13.23 -4.86 -12.74
N GLN A 67 13.58 -6.03 -13.27
CA GLN A 67 13.13 -6.49 -14.59
C GLN A 67 11.62 -6.74 -14.64
N LYS A 68 11.03 -7.33 -13.58
CA LYS A 68 9.59 -7.58 -13.49
C LYS A 68 8.80 -6.27 -13.43
N ILE A 69 9.27 -5.28 -12.68
CA ILE A 69 8.69 -3.94 -12.63
C ILE A 69 8.71 -3.31 -14.04
N ALA A 70 9.86 -3.35 -14.72
CA ALA A 70 9.97 -2.82 -16.08
C ALA A 70 9.09 -3.57 -17.08
N GLY A 71 9.00 -4.90 -16.95
CA GLY A 71 8.13 -5.75 -17.76
C GLY A 71 6.65 -5.43 -17.58
N ALA A 72 6.20 -5.15 -16.34
CA ALA A 72 4.82 -4.74 -16.08
C ALA A 72 4.45 -3.44 -16.79
N VAL A 73 5.33 -2.43 -16.74
CA VAL A 73 5.12 -1.16 -17.46
C VAL A 73 5.17 -1.37 -18.98
N TYR A 74 6.07 -2.21 -19.48
CA TYR A 74 6.14 -2.57 -20.89
C TYR A 74 4.85 -3.23 -21.37
N MET A 75 4.29 -4.17 -20.61
CA MET A 75 3.00 -4.81 -20.94
C MET A 75 1.85 -3.79 -20.94
N ALA A 76 1.79 -2.91 -19.94
CA ALA A 76 0.80 -1.83 -19.89
C ALA A 76 0.93 -0.87 -21.09
N GLN A 77 2.15 -0.51 -21.49
CA GLN A 77 2.37 0.36 -22.67
C GLN A 77 1.90 -0.30 -23.98
N ASN A 78 2.13 -1.61 -24.14
CA ASN A 78 1.68 -2.33 -25.33
C ASN A 78 0.16 -2.57 -25.38
N ASN A 79 -0.54 -2.32 -24.27
CA ASN A 79 -1.99 -2.41 -24.18
C ASN A 79 -2.67 -1.02 -24.03
N LEU A 80 -2.00 0.05 -24.47
CA LEU A 80 -2.55 1.40 -24.44
C LEU A 80 -3.81 1.49 -25.31
N GLN A 81 -4.86 2.04 -24.72
CA GLN A 81 -6.13 2.31 -25.39
C GLN A 81 -6.72 3.64 -24.93
N LYS A 82 -7.69 4.15 -25.69
CA LYS A 82 -8.47 5.32 -25.26
C LYS A 82 -9.34 4.93 -24.07
N VAL A 83 -9.34 5.77 -23.04
CA VAL A 83 -10.04 5.53 -21.78
C VAL A 83 -10.73 6.80 -21.29
N SER A 84 -11.75 6.60 -20.46
CA SER A 84 -12.32 7.63 -19.60
C SER A 84 -11.84 7.40 -18.16
N ILE A 85 -11.66 8.48 -17.39
CA ILE A 85 -11.14 8.42 -16.04
C ILE A 85 -12.11 9.15 -15.12
N GLY A 86 -12.39 8.55 -13.96
CA GLY A 86 -13.18 9.18 -12.91
C GLY A 86 -12.53 8.98 -11.54
N VAL A 87 -12.81 9.90 -10.62
CA VAL A 87 -12.28 9.87 -9.26
C VAL A 87 -13.43 9.91 -8.27
N GLY A 88 -13.33 9.09 -7.23
CA GLY A 88 -14.29 9.02 -6.15
C GLY A 88 -13.59 8.91 -4.80
N ARG A 89 -14.34 9.19 -3.75
CA ARG A 89 -13.90 9.04 -2.37
C ARG A 89 -14.96 8.33 -1.55
N GLY A 90 -14.51 7.51 -0.63
CA GLY A 90 -15.32 6.80 0.36
C GLY A 90 -14.76 6.97 1.76
N THR A 91 -15.36 6.29 2.73
CA THR A 91 -14.91 6.31 4.11
C THR A 91 -15.09 4.93 4.72
N VAL A 92 -14.03 4.41 5.35
CA VAL A 92 -14.09 3.15 6.11
C VAL A 92 -13.55 3.37 7.52
N GLU A 93 -14.40 3.04 8.49
CA GLU A 93 -14.08 3.05 9.91
C GLU A 93 -13.92 1.61 10.43
N GLY A 94 -13.26 1.45 11.59
CA GLY A 94 -13.21 0.17 12.30
C GLY A 94 -12.24 -0.87 11.73
N ILE A 95 -11.39 -0.50 10.77
CA ILE A 95 -10.30 -1.34 10.24
C ILE A 95 -8.92 -0.68 10.35
N SER A 96 -8.86 0.58 10.76
CA SER A 96 -7.64 1.35 10.94
C SER A 96 -7.71 2.13 12.26
N PHE A 97 -6.61 2.15 12.99
CA PHE A 97 -6.51 2.70 14.34
C PHE A 97 -5.15 3.38 14.51
N ASN A 98 -5.12 4.46 15.30
CA ASN A 98 -3.84 5.08 15.65
C ASN A 98 -3.06 4.14 16.57
N ARG A 99 -1.88 3.72 16.12
CA ARG A 99 -1.07 2.73 16.82
C ARG A 99 -0.36 3.27 18.05
N ARG A 100 -0.33 4.59 18.24
CA ARG A 100 0.24 5.26 19.41
C ARG A 100 -0.89 5.63 20.36
N ILE A 101 -0.80 5.17 21.60
CA ILE A 101 -1.82 5.33 22.63
C ILE A 101 -1.27 6.23 23.73
N ARG A 102 -2.01 7.29 24.09
CA ARG A 102 -1.79 8.06 25.32
C ARG A 102 -2.31 7.27 26.50
N MET A 103 -1.45 7.10 27.50
CA MET A 103 -1.78 6.50 28.78
C MET A 103 -2.05 7.59 29.82
N LYS A 104 -2.86 7.29 30.84
CA LYS A 104 -3.19 8.24 31.93
C LYS A 104 -1.99 8.72 32.73
N ASP A 105 -0.88 7.97 32.71
CA ASP A 105 0.40 8.36 33.32
C ASP A 105 1.23 9.33 32.46
N GLY A 106 0.73 9.70 31.28
CA GLY A 106 1.38 10.59 30.31
C GLY A 106 2.34 9.89 29.33
N SER A 107 2.52 8.57 29.42
CA SER A 107 3.35 7.80 28.49
C SER A 107 2.65 7.57 27.14
N ILE A 108 3.46 7.31 26.10
CA ILE A 108 2.98 6.85 24.78
C ILE A 108 3.38 5.39 24.59
N ARG A 109 2.39 4.53 24.36
CA ARG A 109 2.56 3.08 24.17
C ARG A 109 2.00 2.63 22.83
N MET A 110 2.40 1.46 22.36
CA MET A 110 1.85 0.90 21.12
C MET A 110 0.62 0.05 21.40
N ASN A 111 -0.36 0.10 20.50
CA ASN A 111 -1.65 -0.59 20.66
C ASN A 111 -1.58 -2.13 20.63
N TRP A 112 -0.43 -2.72 20.28
CA TRP A 112 -0.21 -4.17 20.32
C TRP A 112 0.42 -4.68 21.63
N GLU A 113 0.66 -3.80 22.61
CA GLU A 113 1.37 -4.16 23.85
C GLU A 113 0.46 -4.78 24.92
N GLY A 114 -0.83 -5.05 24.63
CA GLY A 114 -1.76 -5.63 25.58
C GLY A 114 -2.03 -4.69 26.77
N LEU A 115 -2.37 -3.43 26.47
CA LEU A 115 -2.49 -2.36 27.47
C LEU A 115 -3.72 -2.57 28.38
N PRO A 116 -3.62 -2.27 29.69
CA PRO A 116 -4.79 -2.32 30.57
C PRO A 116 -5.81 -1.24 30.19
N GLU A 117 -7.05 -1.63 29.86
CA GLU A 117 -8.12 -0.71 29.44
C GLU A 117 -8.31 0.48 30.40
N ALA A 118 -8.22 0.21 31.71
CA ALA A 118 -8.38 1.23 32.75
C ALA A 118 -7.29 2.33 32.73
N GLU A 119 -6.15 2.08 32.07
CA GLU A 119 -5.00 2.99 31.99
C GLU A 119 -4.94 3.76 30.66
N ILE A 120 -5.77 3.40 29.67
CA ILE A 120 -5.83 4.05 28.37
C ILE A 120 -6.53 5.42 28.52
N GLU A 121 -5.90 6.47 28.02
CA GLU A 121 -6.52 7.80 27.84
C GLU A 121 -7.15 7.92 26.45
N GLY A 122 -6.49 7.38 25.43
CA GLY A 122 -6.99 7.33 24.05
C GLY A 122 -5.88 7.40 23.00
N PRO A 123 -6.23 7.49 21.71
CA PRO A 123 -5.24 7.55 20.63
C PRO A 123 -4.43 8.86 20.66
N ALA A 124 -3.14 8.77 20.35
CA ALA A 124 -2.22 9.90 20.34
C ALA A 124 -2.45 10.88 19.18
N GLY A 125 -3.28 10.51 18.20
CA GLY A 125 -3.64 11.32 17.06
C GLY A 125 -4.80 10.72 16.27
N PRO A 126 -5.26 11.39 15.19
CA PRO A 126 -6.34 10.89 14.36
C PRO A 126 -5.91 9.69 13.52
N ILE A 127 -6.89 9.08 12.87
CA ILE A 127 -6.71 8.23 11.69
C ILE A 127 -7.12 9.01 10.43
N ASP A 128 -6.82 8.45 9.27
CA ASP A 128 -7.40 8.87 7.98
C ASP A 128 -8.28 7.73 7.44
N PRO A 129 -9.61 7.83 7.56
CA PRO A 129 -10.54 6.80 7.09
C PRO A 129 -10.92 6.99 5.62
N GLU A 130 -10.42 8.01 4.93
CA GLU A 130 -10.75 8.28 3.52
C GLU A 130 -10.20 7.17 2.62
N VAL A 131 -11.04 6.68 1.71
CA VAL A 131 -10.65 5.77 0.63
C VAL A 131 -10.68 6.54 -0.68
N GLY A 132 -9.52 6.76 -1.29
CA GLY A 132 -9.41 7.34 -2.63
C GLY A 132 -9.52 6.26 -3.70
N VAL A 133 -10.32 6.50 -4.73
CA VAL A 133 -10.44 5.57 -5.88
C VAL A 133 -10.37 6.35 -7.19
N VAL A 134 -9.46 5.93 -8.07
CA VAL A 134 -9.49 6.28 -9.50
C VAL A 134 -10.03 5.08 -10.25
N ARG A 135 -11.04 5.29 -11.09
CA ARG A 135 -11.63 4.30 -12.00
C ARG A 135 -11.27 4.67 -13.43
N ILE A 136 -10.86 3.68 -14.21
CA ILE A 136 -10.47 3.84 -15.60
C ILE A 136 -11.32 2.89 -16.43
N ASP A 137 -12.10 3.45 -17.37
CA ASP A 137 -13.01 2.72 -18.23
C ASP A 137 -12.53 2.75 -19.67
N ASP A 138 -12.76 1.66 -20.41
CA ASP A 138 -12.55 1.63 -21.85
C ASP A 138 -13.59 2.49 -22.60
N LYS A 139 -13.50 2.52 -23.94
CA LYS A 139 -14.43 3.26 -24.80
C LYS A 139 -15.90 2.80 -24.71
N GLU A 140 -16.14 1.58 -24.20
CA GLU A 140 -17.47 0.97 -24.07
C GLU A 140 -18.05 1.20 -22.67
N GLY A 141 -17.29 1.85 -21.77
CA GLY A 141 -17.70 2.11 -20.39
C GLY A 141 -17.44 0.93 -19.45
N ASN A 142 -16.62 -0.04 -19.86
CA ASN A 142 -16.25 -1.16 -18.99
C ASN A 142 -15.02 -0.77 -18.14
N PRO A 143 -15.03 -1.01 -16.82
CA PRO A 143 -13.91 -0.66 -15.95
C PRO A 143 -12.72 -1.60 -16.16
N ILE A 144 -11.60 -1.10 -16.68
CA ILE A 144 -10.42 -1.90 -17.00
C ILE A 144 -9.28 -1.75 -15.98
N ALA A 145 -9.29 -0.67 -15.19
CA ALA A 145 -8.32 -0.51 -14.11
C ALA A 145 -8.81 0.37 -12.96
N PHE A 146 -8.24 0.15 -11.78
CA PHE A 146 -8.47 0.94 -10.58
C PHE A 146 -7.16 1.32 -9.88
N LEU A 147 -7.12 2.50 -9.29
CA LEU A 147 -6.10 2.90 -8.31
C LEU A 147 -6.79 3.20 -6.98
N ILE A 148 -6.45 2.44 -5.96
CA ILE A 148 -7.00 2.52 -4.61
C ILE A 148 -5.94 3.17 -3.71
N ASN A 149 -6.35 4.12 -2.88
CA ASN A 149 -5.51 4.74 -1.87
C ASN A 149 -6.19 4.66 -0.50
N PHE A 150 -5.49 4.12 0.50
CA PHE A 150 -5.99 4.02 1.88
C PHE A 150 -4.83 4.02 2.89
N ALA A 151 -5.03 4.62 4.07
CA ALA A 151 -3.99 4.77 5.08
C ALA A 151 -4.09 3.70 6.18
N CYS A 152 -3.37 2.58 6.04
CA CYS A 152 -3.25 1.58 7.11
C CYS A 152 -2.08 0.62 6.87
N HIS A 153 -1.19 0.44 7.85
CA HIS A 153 -0.08 -0.52 7.73
C HIS A 153 -0.55 -1.93 7.32
N ALA A 154 0.00 -2.45 6.22
CA ALA A 154 -0.16 -3.83 5.77
C ALA A 154 0.65 -4.82 6.63
N ALA A 155 0.25 -4.94 7.89
CA ALA A 155 0.95 -5.68 8.93
C ALA A 155 0.09 -6.72 9.64
N VAL A 156 -1.05 -7.14 9.05
CA VAL A 156 -1.96 -8.13 9.66
C VAL A 156 -1.26 -9.47 9.83
N LEU A 157 -0.38 -9.82 8.89
CA LEU A 157 0.39 -11.05 8.90
C LEU A 157 1.79 -10.89 9.51
N THR A 158 2.12 -9.76 10.14
CA THR A 158 3.47 -9.55 10.72
C THR A 158 3.70 -10.40 11.97
N GLY A 159 4.90 -10.95 12.09
CA GLY A 159 5.34 -11.75 13.25
C GLY A 159 5.64 -13.18 12.81
N ASP A 160 4.68 -14.08 13.03
CA ASP A 160 4.90 -15.53 12.94
C ASP A 160 4.59 -16.13 11.55
N ASN A 161 4.20 -15.31 10.56
CA ASN A 161 3.93 -15.77 9.21
C ASN A 161 5.21 -15.87 8.37
N LEU A 162 5.47 -17.06 7.83
CA LEU A 162 6.58 -17.31 6.88
C LEU A 162 6.12 -17.41 5.42
N LEU A 163 4.83 -17.22 5.14
CA LEU A 163 4.28 -17.30 3.79
C LEU A 163 4.30 -15.94 3.10
N ILE A 164 4.60 -15.94 1.80
CA ILE A 164 4.53 -14.72 0.99
C ILE A 164 3.08 -14.28 0.82
N SER A 165 2.80 -13.01 1.06
CA SER A 165 1.47 -12.43 0.95
C SER A 165 1.51 -10.92 0.69
N ALA A 166 0.54 -10.46 -0.09
CA ALA A 166 0.22 -9.05 -0.28
C ALA A 166 -0.64 -8.46 0.86
N ASP A 167 -0.84 -9.21 1.95
CA ASP A 167 -1.63 -8.83 3.14
C ASP A 167 -3.06 -8.36 2.76
N TYR A 168 -3.71 -7.54 3.59
CA TYR A 168 -5.05 -7.02 3.32
C TYR A 168 -5.15 -6.23 1.99
N PRO A 169 -4.13 -5.45 1.53
CA PRO A 169 -4.19 -4.79 0.23
C PRO A 169 -4.44 -5.76 -0.92
N GLY A 170 -3.75 -6.91 -0.90
CA GLY A 170 -3.94 -7.95 -1.91
C GLY A 170 -5.33 -8.59 -1.87
N TYR A 171 -5.94 -8.71 -0.69
CA TYR A 171 -7.33 -9.17 -0.59
C TYR A 171 -8.32 -8.13 -1.14
N THR A 172 -8.07 -6.84 -0.88
CA THR A 172 -8.85 -5.74 -1.44
C THR A 172 -8.78 -5.72 -2.97
N THR A 173 -7.59 -5.72 -3.56
CA THR A 173 -7.42 -5.66 -5.01
C THR A 173 -8.06 -6.87 -5.69
N ARG A 174 -7.78 -8.09 -5.21
CA ARG A 174 -8.39 -9.32 -5.76
C ARG A 174 -9.92 -9.29 -5.71
N MET A 175 -10.51 -8.81 -4.61
CA MET A 175 -11.98 -8.70 -4.52
C MET A 175 -12.54 -7.74 -5.57
N VAL A 176 -11.91 -6.57 -5.76
CA VAL A 176 -12.32 -5.58 -6.74
C VAL A 176 -12.19 -6.13 -8.17
N GLU A 177 -11.07 -6.79 -8.49
CA GLU A 177 -10.84 -7.42 -9.79
C GLU A 177 -11.87 -8.53 -10.10
N GLN A 178 -12.29 -9.28 -9.08
CA GLN A 178 -13.30 -10.33 -9.19
C GLN A 178 -14.73 -9.80 -9.37
N ILE A 179 -15.07 -8.69 -8.72
CA ILE A 179 -16.42 -8.10 -8.77
C ILE A 179 -16.65 -7.27 -10.02
N CYS A 180 -15.60 -6.60 -10.52
CA CYS A 180 -15.67 -5.76 -11.70
C CYS A 180 -14.90 -6.37 -12.89
N PRO A 181 -15.16 -7.63 -13.32
CA PRO A 181 -14.34 -8.26 -14.35
C PRO A 181 -14.71 -7.75 -15.74
N VAL A 182 -13.71 -7.28 -16.49
CA VAL A 182 -13.85 -7.16 -17.95
C VAL A 182 -13.34 -8.44 -18.60
N ARG A 183 -14.21 -9.15 -19.30
CA ARG A 183 -13.78 -10.27 -20.16
C ARG A 183 -13.27 -9.70 -21.48
N TRP A 184 -12.02 -9.24 -21.51
CA TRP A 184 -11.30 -9.19 -22.78
C TRP A 184 -11.17 -10.64 -23.26
N GLY A 185 -11.69 -10.92 -24.46
CA GLY A 185 -11.75 -12.26 -25.02
C GLY A 185 -10.36 -12.90 -25.14
N LEU A 186 -10.00 -13.70 -24.14
CA LEU A 186 -9.17 -14.89 -24.24
C LEU A 186 -9.80 -15.91 -23.28
N SER A 187 -10.76 -16.67 -23.81
CA SER A 187 -11.00 -18.01 -23.31
C SER A 187 -9.68 -18.75 -23.38
N ASP A 188 -9.29 -19.42 -22.30
CA ASP A 188 -8.22 -20.43 -22.28
C ASP A 188 -6.81 -19.90 -21.93
N GLY A 189 -6.68 -19.35 -20.72
CA GLY A 189 -5.47 -19.55 -19.92
C GLY A 189 -4.40 -18.45 -19.98
N GLY A 190 -4.43 -17.56 -18.99
CA GLY A 190 -3.21 -16.90 -18.49
C GLY A 190 -3.26 -15.37 -18.42
N TYR A 191 -3.80 -14.86 -17.31
CA TYR A 191 -3.84 -13.47 -16.82
C TYR A 191 -4.92 -12.51 -17.37
N PRO A 192 -5.62 -11.75 -16.48
CA PRO A 192 -7.07 -11.60 -16.57
C PRO A 192 -7.52 -10.13 -16.63
N GLY A 193 -8.66 -9.89 -17.28
CA GLY A 193 -9.52 -8.72 -17.11
C GLY A 193 -8.98 -7.45 -16.44
N THR A 194 -9.71 -6.97 -15.44
CA THR A 194 -9.53 -5.68 -14.79
C THR A 194 -8.35 -5.70 -13.81
N VAL A 195 -7.56 -4.63 -13.74
CA VAL A 195 -6.38 -4.52 -12.83
C VAL A 195 -6.64 -3.53 -11.70
N ALA A 196 -6.43 -3.92 -10.45
CA ALA A 196 -6.52 -3.02 -9.30
C ALA A 196 -5.15 -2.79 -8.65
N LEU A 197 -4.72 -1.53 -8.57
CA LEU A 197 -3.52 -1.10 -7.87
C LEU A 197 -3.87 -0.57 -6.48
N PHE A 198 -3.07 -0.92 -5.47
CA PHE A 198 -3.17 -0.35 -4.13
C PHE A 198 -1.98 0.56 -3.83
N THR A 199 -2.24 1.71 -3.24
CA THR A 199 -1.23 2.66 -2.78
C THR A 199 -1.55 3.13 -1.38
N ASN A 200 -0.52 3.49 -0.62
CA ASN A 200 -0.71 3.84 0.78
C ASN A 200 -1.02 5.33 0.91
N GLY A 201 -1.93 5.64 1.83
CA GLY A 201 -2.07 6.97 2.41
C GLY A 201 -1.03 7.22 3.50
N ALA A 202 -1.26 8.21 4.36
CA ALA A 202 -0.35 8.55 5.46
C ALA A 202 -0.45 7.57 6.64
N GLU A 203 0.16 6.39 6.51
CA GLU A 203 -0.02 5.26 7.45
C GLU A 203 1.04 5.12 8.55
N GLY A 204 1.97 6.07 8.68
CA GLY A 204 3.16 5.94 9.54
C GLY A 204 2.87 5.70 11.03
N ASN A 205 1.67 6.05 11.51
CA ASN A 205 1.18 5.79 12.87
C ASN A 205 -0.20 5.11 12.87
N ILE A 206 -0.62 4.46 11.78
CA ILE A 206 -1.91 3.79 11.66
C ILE A 206 -1.72 2.31 11.40
N ASN A 207 -2.42 1.42 12.10
CA ASN A 207 -2.44 -0.01 11.85
C ASN A 207 -3.86 -0.59 12.02
N HIS A 208 -4.01 -1.90 11.90
CA HIS A 208 -5.29 -2.62 11.92
C HIS A 208 -5.78 -3.02 13.33
N ILE A 209 -5.04 -2.70 14.39
CA ILE A 209 -5.29 -3.24 15.74
C ILE A 209 -6.19 -2.29 16.52
N ASP A 210 -7.37 -2.77 16.87
CA ASP A 210 -8.21 -2.10 17.87
C ASP A 210 -7.67 -2.40 19.27
N VAL A 211 -7.22 -1.36 19.98
CA VAL A 211 -6.67 -1.50 21.34
C VAL A 211 -7.73 -1.99 22.34
N HIS A 212 -9.00 -1.74 22.05
CA HIS A 212 -10.14 -2.14 22.89
C HIS A 212 -10.61 -3.57 22.57
N ASN A 213 -10.03 -4.21 21.55
CA ASN A 213 -10.32 -5.60 21.21
C ASN A 213 -9.18 -6.52 21.67
N PRO A 214 -9.30 -7.15 22.86
CA PRO A 214 -8.24 -7.98 23.43
C PRO A 214 -7.88 -9.19 22.55
N LEU A 215 -8.79 -9.62 21.68
CA LEU A 215 -8.52 -10.72 20.76
C LEU A 215 -7.51 -10.32 19.67
N GLN A 216 -7.56 -9.09 19.17
CA GLN A 216 -6.63 -8.57 18.16
C GLN A 216 -5.27 -8.21 18.76
N THR A 217 -5.24 -7.74 20.01
CA THR A 217 -3.99 -7.41 20.70
C THR A 217 -3.24 -8.66 21.17
N LEU A 218 -3.93 -9.79 21.41
CA LEU A 218 -3.33 -10.97 22.03
C LEU A 218 -3.17 -12.22 21.16
N ARG A 219 -3.90 -12.42 20.03
CA ARG A 219 -3.72 -13.66 19.20
C ARG A 219 -4.46 -13.75 17.86
N ILE A 220 -5.46 -12.93 17.54
CA ILE A 220 -6.20 -13.06 16.26
C ILE A 220 -5.52 -12.20 15.20
N ARG A 221 -4.41 -12.72 14.70
CA ARG A 221 -3.74 -12.29 13.47
C ARG A 221 -3.69 -13.47 12.50
N GLY A 222 -3.69 -13.20 11.20
CA GLY A 222 -3.62 -14.25 10.18
C GLY A 222 -4.49 -13.97 8.97
N PHE A 223 -4.48 -14.92 8.03
CA PHE A 223 -5.09 -14.77 6.72
C PHE A 223 -6.58 -14.44 6.76
N LYS A 224 -7.33 -15.00 7.72
CA LYS A 224 -8.76 -14.68 7.89
C LYS A 224 -8.99 -13.21 8.25
N GLU A 225 -8.11 -12.62 9.06
CA GLU A 225 -8.23 -11.23 9.47
C GLU A 225 -7.80 -10.29 8.33
N ALA A 226 -6.71 -10.63 7.63
CA ALA A 226 -6.27 -9.90 6.44
C ALA A 226 -7.36 -9.91 5.37
N GLU A 227 -8.03 -11.05 5.18
CA GLU A 227 -9.16 -11.20 4.29
C GLU A 227 -10.39 -10.42 4.76
N ARG A 228 -10.72 -10.44 6.06
CA ARG A 228 -11.83 -9.65 6.62
C ARG A 228 -11.64 -8.16 6.36
N ILE A 229 -10.47 -7.62 6.70
CA ILE A 229 -10.10 -6.22 6.47
C ILE A 229 -10.15 -5.92 4.97
N GLY A 230 -9.54 -6.78 4.16
CA GLY A 230 -9.50 -6.64 2.71
C GLY A 230 -10.89 -6.60 2.07
N ARG A 231 -11.83 -7.41 2.57
CA ARG A 231 -13.23 -7.45 2.11
C ARG A 231 -14.03 -6.22 2.55
N ILE A 232 -13.84 -5.74 3.78
CA ILE A 232 -14.50 -4.51 4.25
C ILE A 232 -14.07 -3.33 3.38
N LEU A 233 -12.76 -3.18 3.17
CA LEU A 233 -12.22 -2.12 2.32
C LEU A 233 -12.65 -2.30 0.85
N GLY A 234 -12.60 -3.53 0.33
CA GLY A 234 -13.05 -3.84 -1.03
C GLY A 234 -14.52 -3.52 -1.26
N GLY A 235 -15.39 -3.76 -0.26
CA GLY A 235 -16.80 -3.37 -0.31
C GLY A 235 -16.99 -1.86 -0.43
N GLU A 236 -16.21 -1.07 0.33
CA GLU A 236 -16.23 0.40 0.17
C GLU A 236 -15.75 0.83 -1.21
N VAL A 237 -14.65 0.25 -1.69
CA VAL A 237 -14.11 0.56 -3.01
C VAL A 237 -15.13 0.28 -4.10
N VAL A 238 -15.80 -0.88 -4.08
CA VAL A 238 -16.88 -1.21 -5.03
C VAL A 238 -18.02 -0.19 -4.94
N LYS A 239 -18.46 0.17 -3.73
CA LYS A 239 -19.49 1.21 -3.54
C LYS A 239 -19.09 2.54 -4.17
N VAL A 240 -17.82 2.94 -4.04
CA VAL A 240 -17.27 4.16 -4.65
C VAL A 240 -17.23 4.02 -6.17
N ILE A 241 -16.73 2.90 -6.70
CA ILE A 241 -16.66 2.59 -8.14
C ILE A 241 -18.02 2.77 -8.83
N GLU A 242 -19.09 2.26 -8.24
CA GLU A 242 -20.46 2.36 -8.78
C GLU A 242 -21.01 3.80 -8.81
N ARG A 243 -20.39 4.73 -8.07
CA ARG A 243 -20.79 6.14 -8.02
C ARG A 243 -19.94 7.04 -8.92
N ILE A 244 -18.76 6.57 -9.32
CA ILE A 244 -17.87 7.33 -10.19
C ILE A 244 -18.50 7.41 -11.58
N LYS A 245 -18.46 8.62 -12.16
CA LYS A 245 -18.78 8.86 -13.56
C LYS A 245 -17.48 9.20 -14.30
N PRO A 246 -16.89 8.25 -15.03
CA PRO A 246 -15.69 8.52 -15.82
C PRO A 246 -15.98 9.51 -16.94
N GLU A 247 -15.03 10.42 -17.18
CA GLU A 247 -15.09 11.41 -18.25
C GLU A 247 -13.79 11.38 -19.06
N GLU A 248 -13.80 11.94 -20.26
CA GLU A 248 -12.60 12.05 -21.09
C GLU A 248 -11.58 12.97 -20.40
N LEU A 249 -10.38 12.45 -20.13
CA LEU A 249 -9.39 13.19 -19.36
C LEU A 249 -8.71 14.26 -20.22
N ALA A 250 -8.72 15.51 -19.75
CA ALA A 250 -8.20 16.62 -20.55
C ALA A 250 -6.67 16.62 -20.70
N LYS A 251 -5.90 16.47 -19.60
CA LYS A 251 -4.40 16.49 -19.61
C LYS A 251 -3.79 15.77 -18.39
N VAL A 252 -2.69 15.06 -18.62
CA VAL A 252 -1.80 14.51 -17.57
C VAL A 252 -0.51 15.31 -17.51
N ARG A 253 0.05 15.51 -16.30
CA ARG A 253 1.36 16.14 -16.04
C ARG A 253 2.11 15.39 -14.94
N SER A 254 3.43 15.44 -14.97
CA SER A 254 4.33 14.91 -13.95
C SER A 254 5.37 15.96 -13.59
N VAL A 255 5.80 15.94 -12.32
CA VAL A 255 6.91 16.75 -11.81
C VAL A 255 7.70 15.86 -10.87
N SER A 256 9.02 15.87 -11.00
CA SER A 256 9.93 15.11 -10.15
C SER A 256 11.11 16.00 -9.79
N GLN A 257 11.51 15.95 -8.52
CA GLN A 257 12.65 16.69 -8.01
C GLN A 257 13.37 15.84 -6.96
N LYS A 258 14.68 15.71 -7.10
CA LYS A 258 15.53 15.15 -6.05
C LYS A 258 15.80 16.24 -5.02
N ILE A 259 15.51 15.95 -3.75
CA ILE A 259 15.74 16.86 -2.63
C ILE A 259 16.69 16.17 -1.66
N GLU A 260 17.70 16.90 -1.21
CA GLU A 260 18.58 16.44 -0.14
C GLU A 260 17.92 16.74 1.22
N LEU A 261 17.63 15.70 1.97
CA LEU A 261 17.15 15.84 3.35
C LEU A 261 18.36 15.94 4.29
N PRO A 262 18.30 16.76 5.35
CA PRO A 262 19.36 16.81 6.35
C PRO A 262 19.57 15.41 6.95
N SER A 263 20.82 14.95 6.98
CA SER A 263 21.18 13.68 7.60
C SER A 263 21.01 13.80 9.11
N PHE A 264 19.87 13.33 9.63
CA PHE A 264 19.71 13.17 11.07
C PHE A 264 20.53 11.96 11.52
N SER A 265 21.59 12.21 12.29
CA SER A 265 22.24 11.17 13.09
C SER A 265 21.27 10.73 14.19
N TRP A 266 20.48 9.69 13.91
CA TRP A 266 19.56 9.08 14.87
C TRP A 266 20.27 8.53 16.12
N LEU A 267 21.60 8.37 16.07
CA LEU A 267 22.43 7.86 17.17
C LEU A 267 22.62 8.86 18.32
N MET A 268 22.43 10.17 18.11
CA MET A 268 22.71 11.16 19.17
C MET A 268 21.49 11.60 20.00
N GLY A 269 20.26 11.21 19.63
CA GLY A 269 19.04 11.76 20.24
C GLY A 269 18.28 10.85 21.22
N CYS A 270 18.46 9.53 21.16
CA CYS A 270 17.58 8.59 21.90
C CYS A 270 18.12 8.16 23.28
N GLN A 271 19.37 8.49 23.63
CA GLN A 271 19.95 8.12 24.93
C GLN A 271 19.57 9.04 26.11
N ARG A 272 18.67 10.04 25.95
CA ARG A 272 18.35 11.01 27.01
C ARG A 272 16.88 11.09 27.46
N ARG A 273 16.05 10.05 27.25
CA ARG A 273 14.69 10.00 27.84
C ARG A 273 14.31 8.74 28.63
N TYR A 274 15.27 7.85 28.91
CA TYR A 274 15.07 6.73 29.84
C TYR A 274 16.28 6.61 30.79
N MET A 275 16.31 7.46 31.80
CA MET A 275 16.90 7.10 33.10
C MET A 275 16.03 7.73 34.19
N PRO A 276 15.20 6.95 34.89
CA PRO A 276 14.68 7.37 36.19
C PRO A 276 15.87 7.55 37.12
N GLY A 277 15.85 8.63 37.91
CA GLY A 277 16.90 8.91 38.88
C GLY A 277 17.07 7.74 39.86
N SER A 278 18.32 7.35 40.06
CA SER A 278 18.75 6.62 41.25
C SER A 278 19.48 7.61 42.15
N SER A 279 18.83 7.96 43.26
CA SER A 279 19.47 8.38 44.50
C SER A 279 20.57 7.42 44.94
#